data_AF-A9DL01-F1
#
_entry.id   AF-A9DL01-F1
#
_cell.length_a   1.000
_cell.length_b   1.000
_cell.length_c   1.000
_cell.angle_alpha   90.00
_cell.angle_beta   90.00
_cell.angle_gamma   90.00
#
_symmetry.space_group_name_H-M   'P 1'
#
loop_
_entity.id
_entity.type
_entity.pdbx_description
1 polymer ?
#
loop_
_entity_poly.entity_id
_entity_poly.type
_entity_poly.pdbx_seq_one_letter_code
_entity_poly.pdbx_strand_id
1 'polypeptide(L)'
;MKEEFSKRMKANAIKSYAIYYHSVFNNDNNHAIADEHNLPKAISIIVKNSTGFEETFAISHQFENDGFNVGPMTHVTPQEFQKILEVELLEGKDYFQERIEREPPTVENEFGVTIKTVNNGSVGDFWGGMFGFEFFREMSRGELFEHMTLAETKYAPIAVVDDVKVHELNFNKLSLRTVSSSDDVITSFPTVKTKQAITVSLKQIDQWEHSNDLEAIVYGGGRNTFAIRFYATDYAFNREKYLSNTTVNVKLSAILYVLDKHKEKDNKVTDDLSMSAEFCMYMPSQESAEFGCFDFIGKLEHMEEANYLDNDEHSGYILRIKLINNEEIEDFFTIDMFVNKKNMRFTDLKIGMKLTGMFQLFGELVN
;
A
#
# COMPACT_ATOMS: atom_id res chain seq x y z
N MET A 1 -0.69 -1.08 -26.36
CA MET A 1 -1.20 -2.47 -26.33
C MET A 1 -1.81 -2.89 -27.68
N LYS A 2 -2.79 -2.15 -28.22
CA LYS A 2 -3.43 -2.44 -29.53
C LYS A 2 -2.43 -2.62 -30.69
N GLU A 3 -1.44 -1.73 -30.80
CA GLU A 3 -0.40 -1.79 -31.85
C GLU A 3 0.44 -3.05 -31.77
N GLU A 4 0.88 -3.43 -30.56
CA GLU A 4 1.71 -4.62 -30.31
C GLU A 4 0.97 -5.90 -30.67
N PHE A 5 -0.26 -6.09 -30.19
CA PHE A 5 -1.06 -7.26 -30.56
C PHE A 5 -1.40 -7.30 -32.06
N SER A 6 -1.62 -6.12 -32.68
CA SER A 6 -1.80 -6.03 -34.13
C SER A 6 -0.55 -6.44 -34.91
N LYS A 7 0.65 -6.12 -34.40
CA LYS A 7 1.93 -6.56 -34.97
C LYS A 7 2.10 -8.08 -34.85
N ARG A 8 1.80 -8.67 -33.69
CA ARG A 8 1.86 -10.13 -33.48
C ARG A 8 0.87 -10.89 -34.36
N MET A 9 -0.34 -10.37 -34.54
CA MET A 9 -1.34 -10.94 -35.43
C MET A 9 -0.89 -10.89 -36.90
N LYS A 10 -0.29 -9.77 -37.35
CA LYS A 10 0.32 -9.67 -38.70
C LYS A 10 1.48 -10.64 -38.90
N ALA A 11 2.23 -10.94 -37.84
CA ALA A 11 3.30 -11.93 -37.83
C ALA A 11 2.81 -13.38 -37.68
N ASN A 12 1.48 -13.63 -37.65
CA ASN A 12 0.87 -14.94 -37.40
C ASN A 12 1.28 -15.59 -36.07
N ALA A 13 1.77 -14.81 -35.10
CA ALA A 13 2.14 -15.30 -33.77
C ALA A 13 0.90 -15.58 -32.91
N ILE A 14 -0.20 -14.88 -33.15
CA ILE A 14 -1.50 -15.04 -32.48
C ILE A 14 -2.64 -15.00 -33.51
N LYS A 15 -3.75 -15.70 -33.21
CA LYS A 15 -4.95 -15.74 -34.09
C LYS A 15 -6.01 -14.71 -33.73
N SER A 16 -6.02 -14.26 -32.48
CA SER A 16 -6.95 -13.27 -31.94
C SER A 16 -6.34 -12.59 -30.72
N TYR A 17 -6.87 -11.43 -30.34
CA TYR A 17 -6.63 -10.81 -29.04
C TYR A 17 -7.93 -10.20 -28.51
N ALA A 18 -7.98 -10.08 -27.18
CA ALA A 18 -8.97 -9.28 -26.47
C ALA A 18 -8.23 -8.29 -25.57
N ILE A 19 -8.66 -7.03 -25.54
CA ILE A 19 -8.15 -5.99 -24.62
C ILE A 19 -9.30 -5.58 -23.70
N TYR A 20 -9.10 -5.75 -22.40
CA TYR A 20 -10.03 -5.39 -21.34
C TYR A 20 -9.55 -4.10 -20.67
N TYR A 21 -10.44 -3.14 -20.44
CA TYR A 21 -10.12 -1.90 -19.74
C TYR A 21 -11.37 -1.26 -19.13
N HIS A 22 -11.19 -0.47 -18.08
CA HIS A 22 -12.27 0.34 -17.52
C HIS A 22 -12.55 1.55 -18.41
N SER A 23 -13.82 1.78 -18.72
CA SER A 23 -14.29 2.88 -19.57
C SER A 23 -15.47 3.60 -18.96
N VAL A 24 -15.67 4.88 -19.33
CA VAL A 24 -16.77 5.76 -18.87
C VAL A 24 -18.15 5.43 -19.49
N PHE A 25 -18.30 4.25 -20.08
CA PHE A 25 -19.44 3.86 -20.89
C PHE A 25 -20.76 3.98 -20.12
N ASN A 26 -21.64 4.88 -20.60
CA ASN A 26 -22.96 5.12 -20.04
C ASN A 26 -24.05 4.91 -21.09
N ASN A 27 -24.01 3.75 -21.78
CA ASN A 27 -24.90 3.42 -22.90
C ASN A 27 -24.88 4.42 -24.07
N ASP A 28 -23.84 5.24 -24.15
CA ASP A 28 -23.61 6.28 -25.15
C ASP A 28 -22.51 5.90 -26.17
N ASN A 29 -22.05 4.63 -26.13
CA ASN A 29 -20.93 4.13 -26.93
C ASN A 29 -19.61 4.86 -26.64
N ASN A 30 -19.50 5.53 -25.48
CA ASN A 30 -18.28 6.15 -25.05
C ASN A 30 -17.37 5.12 -24.38
N HIS A 31 -16.40 4.64 -25.14
CA HIS A 31 -15.38 3.72 -24.65
C HIS A 31 -14.06 4.44 -24.31
N ALA A 32 -14.11 5.73 -23.97
CA ALA A 32 -12.93 6.40 -23.42
C ALA A 32 -12.52 5.75 -22.10
N ILE A 33 -11.21 5.76 -21.82
CA ILE A 33 -10.65 5.20 -20.58
C ILE A 33 -11.29 5.94 -19.40
N ALA A 34 -11.76 5.19 -18.41
CA ALA A 34 -12.17 5.77 -17.13
C ALA A 34 -10.92 5.98 -16.28
N ASP A 35 -10.44 7.22 -16.26
CA ASP A 35 -9.32 7.71 -15.45
C ASP A 35 -9.80 8.28 -14.11
N GLU A 36 -11.04 8.76 -14.02
CA GLU A 36 -11.63 9.27 -12.78
C GLU A 36 -12.30 8.18 -11.94
N HIS A 37 -12.14 8.28 -10.60
CA HIS A 37 -12.68 7.31 -9.65
C HIS A 37 -14.22 7.30 -9.58
N ASN A 38 -14.87 8.44 -9.84
CA ASN A 38 -16.31 8.65 -9.60
C ASN A 38 -17.21 8.49 -10.83
N LEU A 39 -16.66 8.13 -11.99
CA LEU A 39 -17.46 7.92 -13.20
C LEU A 39 -18.07 6.50 -13.23
N PRO A 40 -19.29 6.32 -13.78
CA PRO A 40 -19.84 4.99 -14.06
C PRO A 40 -18.84 4.18 -14.89
N LYS A 41 -18.39 3.04 -14.36
CA LYS A 41 -17.39 2.21 -15.02
C LYS A 41 -18.07 1.04 -15.73
N ALA A 42 -17.69 0.83 -16.97
CA ALA A 42 -17.89 -0.44 -17.65
C ALA A 42 -16.54 -1.11 -17.89
N ILE A 43 -16.56 -2.43 -18.05
CA ILE A 43 -15.46 -3.16 -18.65
C ILE A 43 -15.70 -3.14 -20.15
N SER A 44 -14.87 -2.37 -20.87
CA SER A 44 -14.82 -2.41 -22.33
C SER A 44 -13.90 -3.52 -22.80
N ILE A 45 -14.34 -4.26 -23.82
CA ILE A 45 -13.65 -5.42 -24.38
C ILE A 45 -13.49 -5.18 -25.88
N ILE A 46 -12.27 -4.92 -26.34
CA ILE A 46 -11.94 -4.88 -27.77
C ILE A 46 -11.54 -6.28 -28.19
N VAL A 47 -12.31 -6.91 -29.08
CA VAL A 47 -12.00 -8.23 -29.63
C VAL A 47 -11.60 -8.09 -31.08
N LYS A 48 -10.45 -8.64 -31.44
CA LYS A 48 -10.00 -8.72 -32.84
C LYS A 48 -9.50 -10.10 -33.20
N ASN A 49 -9.85 -10.60 -34.38
CA ASN A 49 -9.32 -11.85 -34.90
C ASN A 49 -8.64 -11.68 -36.28
N SER A 50 -7.92 -12.72 -36.70
CA SER A 50 -7.22 -12.75 -37.98
C SER A 50 -8.13 -12.82 -39.21
N THR A 51 -9.44 -13.07 -39.03
CA THR A 51 -10.43 -13.09 -40.13
C THR A 51 -11.06 -11.71 -40.38
N GLY A 52 -10.63 -10.67 -39.67
CA GLY A 52 -11.11 -9.30 -39.85
C GLY A 52 -12.29 -8.91 -38.95
N PHE A 53 -12.68 -9.76 -38.00
CA PHE A 53 -13.62 -9.36 -36.95
C PHE A 53 -12.92 -8.38 -36.01
N GLU A 54 -13.51 -7.20 -35.81
CA GLU A 54 -13.08 -6.20 -34.82
C GLU A 54 -14.34 -5.56 -34.23
N GLU A 55 -14.66 -5.89 -32.98
CA GLU A 55 -15.82 -5.37 -32.26
C GLU A 55 -15.42 -4.89 -30.88
N THR A 56 -16.16 -3.91 -30.37
CA THR A 56 -16.01 -3.41 -29.00
C THR A 56 -17.28 -3.70 -28.23
N PHE A 57 -17.15 -4.49 -27.18
CA PHE A 57 -18.23 -4.77 -26.24
C PHE A 57 -18.04 -3.92 -24.99
N ALA A 58 -19.12 -3.55 -24.32
CA ALA A 58 -19.07 -2.98 -22.99
C ALA A 58 -20.00 -3.74 -22.06
N ILE A 59 -19.51 -3.95 -20.85
CA ILE A 59 -20.23 -4.59 -19.76
C ILE A 59 -20.27 -3.61 -18.61
N SER A 60 -21.44 -3.03 -18.36
CA SER A 60 -21.64 -2.19 -17.18
C SER A 60 -21.54 -3.06 -15.92
N HIS A 61 -20.91 -2.53 -14.87
CA HIS A 61 -20.86 -3.20 -13.59
C HIS A 61 -21.04 -2.22 -12.45
N GLN A 62 -21.55 -2.72 -11.33
CA GLN A 62 -21.66 -1.97 -10.08
C GLN A 62 -21.24 -2.86 -8.93
N PHE A 63 -20.44 -2.30 -8.03
CA PHE A 63 -20.14 -2.92 -6.75
C PHE A 63 -21.26 -2.55 -5.78
N GLU A 64 -22.01 -3.54 -5.31
CA GLU A 64 -22.97 -3.40 -4.21
C GLU A 64 -22.39 -4.05 -2.95
N ASN A 65 -22.94 -3.71 -1.78
CA ASN A 65 -22.36 -4.01 -0.46
C ASN A 65 -21.86 -5.46 -0.30
N ASP A 66 -22.54 -6.44 -0.90
CA ASP A 66 -22.26 -7.86 -0.72
C ASP A 66 -21.91 -8.58 -2.03
N GLY A 67 -21.67 -7.84 -3.14
CA GLY A 67 -21.51 -8.47 -4.44
C GLY A 67 -21.10 -7.57 -5.61
N PHE A 68 -20.87 -8.23 -6.74
CA PHE A 68 -20.55 -7.63 -8.02
C PHE A 68 -21.74 -7.85 -8.97
N ASN A 69 -22.44 -6.78 -9.32
CA ASN A 69 -23.55 -6.84 -10.26
C ASN A 69 -23.06 -6.46 -11.65
N VAL A 70 -23.47 -7.24 -12.64
CA VAL A 70 -23.11 -7.07 -14.04
C VAL A 70 -24.37 -6.73 -14.82
N GLY A 71 -24.37 -5.58 -15.47
CA GLY A 71 -25.43 -5.18 -16.39
C GLY A 71 -25.30 -5.85 -17.75
N PRO A 72 -26.22 -5.55 -18.68
CA PRO A 72 -26.21 -6.15 -20.01
C PRO A 72 -24.92 -5.81 -20.78
N MET A 73 -24.46 -6.77 -21.58
CA MET A 73 -23.34 -6.60 -22.50
C MET A 73 -23.85 -6.01 -23.83
N THR A 74 -23.18 -4.98 -24.35
CA THR A 74 -23.52 -4.42 -25.65
C THR A 74 -23.36 -5.46 -26.76
N HIS A 75 -24.16 -5.36 -27.82
CA HIS A 75 -24.08 -6.25 -28.99
C HIS A 75 -24.29 -7.75 -28.71
N VAL A 76 -24.78 -8.10 -27.52
CA VAL A 76 -25.07 -9.46 -27.09
C VAL A 76 -26.52 -9.52 -26.62
N THR A 77 -27.28 -10.52 -27.09
CA THR A 77 -28.67 -10.69 -26.63
C THR A 77 -28.69 -11.17 -25.17
N PRO A 78 -29.77 -10.92 -24.40
CA PRO A 78 -29.87 -11.43 -23.02
C PRO A 78 -29.69 -12.95 -22.91
N GLN A 79 -30.11 -13.71 -23.92
CA GLN A 79 -29.95 -15.17 -23.96
C GLN A 79 -28.50 -15.59 -24.19
N GLU A 80 -27.77 -14.88 -25.05
CA GLU A 80 -26.34 -15.12 -25.27
C GLU A 80 -25.52 -14.69 -24.05
N PHE A 81 -25.90 -13.58 -23.41
CA PHE A 81 -25.25 -13.10 -22.20
C PHE A 81 -25.41 -14.11 -21.04
N GLN A 82 -26.59 -14.70 -20.86
CA GLN A 82 -26.78 -15.77 -19.88
C GLN A 82 -25.89 -16.98 -20.14
N LYS A 83 -25.74 -17.40 -21.41
CA LYS A 83 -24.82 -18.49 -21.76
C LYS A 83 -23.36 -18.17 -21.43
N ILE A 84 -22.96 -16.89 -21.49
CA ILE A 84 -21.61 -16.46 -21.08
C ILE A 84 -21.46 -16.60 -19.56
N LEU A 85 -22.47 -16.21 -18.78
CA LEU A 85 -22.46 -16.33 -17.31
C LEU A 85 -22.48 -17.79 -16.82
N GLU A 86 -23.00 -18.71 -17.62
CA GLU A 86 -23.00 -20.15 -17.34
C GLU A 86 -21.62 -20.82 -17.55
N VAL A 87 -20.63 -20.11 -18.12
CA VAL A 87 -19.29 -20.65 -18.33
C VAL A 87 -18.56 -20.75 -17.00
N GLU A 88 -18.45 -21.98 -16.47
CA GLU A 88 -17.68 -22.26 -15.27
C GLU A 88 -16.17 -22.17 -15.55
N LEU A 89 -15.49 -21.27 -14.82
CA LEU A 89 -14.04 -21.17 -14.85
C LEU A 89 -13.44 -22.23 -13.93
N LEU A 90 -12.45 -22.98 -14.44
CA LEU A 90 -11.72 -23.99 -13.70
C LEU A 90 -10.80 -23.31 -12.69
N GLU A 91 -10.95 -23.68 -11.42
CA GLU A 91 -10.08 -23.23 -10.35
C GLU A 91 -8.60 -23.53 -10.67
N GLY A 92 -7.73 -22.53 -10.44
CA GLY A 92 -6.29 -22.64 -10.67
C GLY A 92 -5.85 -22.63 -12.14
N LYS A 93 -6.78 -22.57 -13.11
CA LYS A 93 -6.42 -22.45 -14.53
C LYS A 93 -6.03 -21.01 -14.86
N ASP A 94 -4.82 -20.82 -15.41
CA ASP A 94 -4.42 -19.55 -15.98
C ASP A 94 -5.08 -19.33 -17.35
N TYR A 95 -6.13 -18.52 -17.35
CA TYR A 95 -6.82 -18.10 -18.57
C TYR A 95 -6.07 -17.00 -19.35
N PHE A 96 -5.01 -16.42 -18.76
CA PHE A 96 -4.25 -15.31 -19.30
C PHE A 96 -2.77 -15.70 -19.47
N GLN A 97 -2.53 -16.63 -20.39
CA GLN A 97 -1.22 -17.24 -20.65
C GLN A 97 -0.15 -16.26 -21.17
N GLU A 98 -0.57 -15.14 -21.75
CA GLU A 98 0.31 -14.06 -22.19
C GLU A 98 -0.11 -12.76 -21.51
N ARG A 99 0.70 -12.30 -20.56
CA ARG A 99 0.54 -11.00 -19.91
C ARG A 99 1.62 -10.06 -20.42
N ILE A 100 1.21 -8.87 -20.86
CA ILE A 100 2.13 -7.79 -21.20
C ILE A 100 1.98 -6.74 -20.11
N GLU A 101 2.90 -6.76 -19.16
CA GLU A 101 3.00 -5.72 -18.15
C GLU A 101 3.65 -4.49 -18.78
N ARG A 102 3.06 -3.31 -18.52
CA ARG A 102 3.72 -2.05 -18.85
C ARG A 102 4.61 -1.70 -17.67
N GLU A 103 5.91 -1.63 -17.94
CA GLU A 103 6.83 -1.08 -16.98
C GLU A 103 6.39 0.36 -16.65
N PRO A 104 6.24 0.69 -15.36
CA PRO A 104 5.91 2.04 -14.93
C PRO A 104 6.95 3.05 -15.44
N PRO A 105 6.53 4.26 -15.86
CA PRO A 105 7.47 5.27 -16.30
C PRO A 105 8.43 5.58 -15.15
N THR A 106 9.72 5.56 -15.48
CA THR A 106 10.81 5.76 -14.53
C THR A 106 11.73 6.82 -15.11
N VAL A 107 11.99 7.87 -14.33
CA VAL A 107 12.86 8.99 -14.70
C VAL A 107 13.87 9.25 -13.61
N GLU A 108 15.09 9.65 -13.96
CA GLU A 108 16.05 10.17 -12.97
C GLU A 108 15.91 11.68 -12.92
N ASN A 109 15.76 12.25 -11.72
CA ASN A 109 15.70 13.70 -11.56
C ASN A 109 17.10 14.34 -11.63
N GLU A 110 17.17 15.67 -11.62
CA GLU A 110 18.45 16.41 -11.70
C GLU A 110 19.40 16.16 -10.51
N PHE A 111 18.91 15.54 -9.44
CA PHE A 111 19.67 15.20 -8.24
C PHE A 111 20.11 13.73 -8.21
N GLY A 112 19.83 12.94 -9.26
CA GLY A 112 20.21 11.52 -9.33
C GLY A 112 19.32 10.59 -8.50
N VAL A 113 18.10 11.00 -8.17
CA VAL A 113 17.07 10.17 -7.53
C VAL A 113 16.12 9.62 -8.60
N THR A 114 15.91 8.31 -8.59
CA THR A 114 14.97 7.63 -9.48
C THR A 114 13.53 7.90 -9.05
N ILE A 115 12.70 8.45 -9.92
CA ILE A 115 11.26 8.65 -9.71
C ILE A 115 10.52 7.62 -10.55
N LYS A 116 9.70 6.79 -9.92
CA LYS A 116 8.90 5.74 -10.55
C LYS A 116 7.42 6.00 -10.29
N THR A 117 6.61 6.05 -11.33
CA THR A 117 5.15 6.20 -11.17
C THR A 117 4.49 4.84 -11.02
N VAL A 118 3.73 4.61 -9.97
CA VAL A 118 3.18 3.30 -9.59
C VAL A 118 1.66 3.42 -9.45
N ASN A 119 0.91 2.43 -9.94
CA ASN A 119 -0.56 2.48 -9.93
C ASN A 119 -1.21 1.31 -9.16
N ASN A 120 -0.48 0.69 -8.24
CA ASN A 120 -0.96 -0.41 -7.39
C ASN A 120 -0.67 -0.20 -5.90
N GLY A 121 -0.34 1.03 -5.49
CA GLY A 121 -0.25 1.40 -4.08
C GLY A 121 -1.59 1.25 -3.35
N SER A 122 -1.55 0.95 -2.05
CA SER A 122 -2.73 0.87 -1.20
C SER A 122 -2.38 1.14 0.25
N VAL A 123 -3.27 1.87 0.94
CA VAL A 123 -3.22 2.09 2.40
C VAL A 123 -4.12 1.11 3.17
N GLY A 124 -4.79 0.17 2.48
CA GLY A 124 -5.78 -0.73 3.10
C GLY A 124 -5.22 -1.55 4.27
N ASP A 125 -4.00 -2.06 4.14
CA ASP A 125 -3.35 -2.81 5.21
C ASP A 125 -2.98 -1.95 6.42
N PHE A 126 -2.87 -0.63 6.25
CA PHE A 126 -2.61 0.29 7.37
C PHE A 126 -3.81 0.27 8.31
N TRP A 127 -5.02 0.28 7.75
CA TRP A 127 -6.27 0.18 8.50
C TRP A 127 -6.43 -1.19 9.18
N GLY A 128 -6.07 -2.28 8.49
CA GLY A 128 -6.00 -3.62 9.10
C GLY A 128 -5.00 -3.70 10.27
N GLY A 129 -3.84 -3.05 10.12
CA GLY A 129 -2.86 -2.90 11.18
C GLY A 129 -3.37 -2.11 12.40
N MET A 130 -4.17 -1.07 12.16
CA MET A 130 -4.71 -0.21 13.23
C MET A 130 -5.90 -0.79 13.96
N PHE A 131 -6.88 -1.32 13.24
CA PHE A 131 -8.12 -1.83 13.80
C PHE A 131 -8.04 -3.30 14.22
N GLY A 132 -7.04 -4.02 13.70
CA GLY A 132 -6.98 -5.48 13.71
C GLY A 132 -7.59 -6.05 12.43
N PHE A 133 -6.89 -6.96 11.76
CA PHE A 133 -7.31 -7.45 10.44
C PHE A 133 -8.66 -8.15 10.43
N GLU A 134 -9.00 -8.89 11.49
CA GLU A 134 -10.30 -9.57 11.59
C GLU A 134 -11.45 -8.56 11.66
N PHE A 135 -11.32 -7.53 12.50
CA PHE A 135 -12.32 -6.47 12.61
C PHE A 135 -12.42 -5.66 11.32
N PHE A 136 -11.29 -5.30 10.71
CA PHE A 136 -11.27 -4.51 9.48
C PHE A 136 -11.95 -5.21 8.30
N ARG A 137 -11.90 -6.55 8.24
CA ARG A 137 -12.62 -7.33 7.21
C ARG A 137 -14.14 -7.27 7.35
N GLU A 138 -14.65 -7.06 8.56
CA GLU A 138 -16.08 -6.97 8.84
C GLU A 138 -16.59 -5.51 8.77
N MET A 139 -15.68 -4.54 8.75
CA MET A 139 -15.99 -3.10 8.66
C MET A 139 -16.70 -2.77 7.34
N SER A 140 -17.81 -2.05 7.44
CA SER A 140 -18.52 -1.59 6.25
C SER A 140 -17.76 -0.47 5.53
N ARG A 141 -17.96 -0.32 4.21
CA ARG A 141 -17.38 0.81 3.46
C ARG A 141 -17.82 2.17 3.99
N GLY A 142 -19.06 2.29 4.45
CA GLY A 142 -19.59 3.52 5.04
C GLY A 142 -18.84 3.90 6.32
N GLU A 143 -18.64 2.93 7.20
CA GLU A 143 -17.86 3.11 8.44
C GLU A 143 -16.40 3.49 8.16
N LEU A 144 -15.75 2.83 7.19
CA LEU A 144 -14.40 3.21 6.77
C LEU A 144 -14.35 4.65 6.24
N PHE A 145 -15.33 5.05 5.41
CA PHE A 145 -15.40 6.41 4.87
C PHE A 145 -15.63 7.47 5.96
N GLU A 146 -16.46 7.16 6.97
CA GLU A 146 -16.62 8.01 8.16
C GLU A 146 -15.29 8.19 8.90
N HIS A 147 -14.49 7.13 9.02
CA HIS A 147 -13.15 7.25 9.59
C HIS A 147 -12.23 8.11 8.71
N MET A 148 -12.17 7.88 7.39
CA MET A 148 -11.27 8.60 6.48
C MET A 148 -11.51 10.12 6.46
N THR A 149 -12.77 10.54 6.61
CA THR A 149 -13.19 11.96 6.60
C THR A 149 -13.12 12.62 7.97
N LEU A 150 -12.84 11.86 9.03
CA LEU A 150 -12.97 12.32 10.41
C LEU A 150 -12.04 13.49 10.76
N ALA A 151 -10.79 13.47 10.27
CA ALA A 151 -9.83 14.52 10.56
C ALA A 151 -10.23 15.85 9.91
N GLU A 152 -10.67 15.79 8.65
CA GLU A 152 -11.11 16.95 7.87
C GLU A 152 -12.37 17.60 8.45
N THR A 153 -13.35 16.80 8.89
CA THR A 153 -14.61 17.32 9.43
C THR A 153 -14.45 18.00 10.80
N LYS A 154 -13.38 17.69 11.54
CA LYS A 154 -13.21 18.14 12.92
C LYS A 154 -12.18 19.25 13.11
N TYR A 155 -11.20 19.37 12.23
CA TYR A 155 -10.05 20.25 12.44
C TYR A 155 -9.73 21.09 11.20
N ALA A 156 -9.09 22.23 11.43
CA ALA A 156 -8.47 23.00 10.36
C ALA A 156 -7.24 22.25 9.80
N PRO A 157 -6.86 22.47 8.53
CA PRO A 157 -5.70 21.82 7.95
C PRO A 157 -4.41 22.23 8.67
N ILE A 158 -3.54 21.24 8.90
CA ILE A 158 -2.19 21.42 9.45
C ILE A 158 -1.18 21.88 8.38
N ALA A 159 -1.50 21.66 7.10
CA ALA A 159 -0.74 22.14 5.97
C ALA A 159 -1.65 22.40 4.76
N VAL A 160 -1.31 23.42 3.97
CA VAL A 160 -1.96 23.74 2.70
C VAL A 160 -0.86 24.05 1.69
N VAL A 161 -0.82 23.27 0.60
CA VAL A 161 0.11 23.46 -0.53
C VAL A 161 -0.73 23.44 -1.80
N ASP A 162 -0.79 24.56 -2.50
CA ASP A 162 -1.70 24.78 -3.63
C ASP A 162 -3.16 24.45 -3.28
N ASP A 163 -3.76 23.45 -3.92
CA ASP A 163 -5.12 22.97 -3.66
C ASP A 163 -5.17 21.76 -2.70
N VAL A 164 -4.02 21.26 -2.24
CA VAL A 164 -3.89 20.14 -1.31
C VAL A 164 -4.01 20.64 0.12
N LYS A 165 -4.96 20.08 0.87
CA LYS A 165 -5.16 20.31 2.30
C LYS A 165 -4.85 19.02 3.07
N VAL A 166 -4.11 19.16 4.16
CA VAL A 166 -3.76 18.04 5.03
C VAL A 166 -4.33 18.30 6.41
N HIS A 167 -5.15 17.38 6.90
CA HIS A 167 -5.77 17.42 8.21
C HIS A 167 -5.18 16.32 9.08
N GLU A 168 -5.09 16.58 10.39
CA GLU A 168 -4.58 15.58 11.34
C GLU A 168 -5.42 15.59 12.62
N LEU A 169 -5.93 14.41 12.96
CA LEU A 169 -6.63 14.16 14.22
C LEU A 169 -5.74 13.30 15.12
N ASN A 170 -5.48 13.80 16.32
CA ASN A 170 -4.44 13.30 17.20
C ASN A 170 -4.99 12.44 18.37
N PHE A 171 -4.41 11.25 18.59
CA PHE A 171 -4.73 10.32 19.69
C PHE A 171 -3.45 9.94 20.46
N ASN A 172 -2.98 10.82 21.35
CA ASN A 172 -1.71 10.67 22.07
C ASN A 172 -0.51 10.39 21.11
N LYS A 173 -0.06 9.13 21.02
CA LYS A 173 1.05 8.65 20.19
C LYS A 173 0.65 8.22 18.77
N LEU A 174 -0.63 8.19 18.48
CA LEU A 174 -1.19 7.89 17.18
C LEU A 174 -1.83 9.15 16.61
N SER A 175 -1.99 9.19 15.30
CA SER A 175 -2.86 10.17 14.66
C SER A 175 -3.48 9.59 13.40
N LEU A 176 -4.50 10.25 12.91
CA LEU A 176 -5.10 10.01 11.61
C LEU A 176 -4.83 11.23 10.75
N ARG A 177 -4.19 11.02 9.60
CA ARG A 177 -3.90 12.05 8.62
C ARG A 177 -4.79 11.86 7.39
N THR A 178 -5.46 12.92 6.97
CA THR A 178 -6.31 12.93 5.78
C THR A 178 -5.77 13.96 4.81
N VAL A 179 -5.62 13.56 3.55
CA VAL A 179 -5.19 14.41 2.43
C VAL A 179 -6.37 14.57 1.49
N SER A 180 -6.72 15.82 1.20
CA SER A 180 -7.80 16.20 0.31
C SER A 180 -7.28 17.18 -0.74
N SER A 181 -7.78 17.10 -1.97
CA SER A 181 -7.49 18.04 -3.07
C SER A 181 -8.81 18.42 -3.71
N SER A 182 -8.98 19.71 -4.02
CA SER A 182 -10.22 20.23 -4.61
C SER A 182 -11.51 19.83 -3.85
N ASP A 183 -11.41 19.74 -2.53
CA ASP A 183 -12.46 19.31 -1.58
C ASP A 183 -12.90 17.83 -1.67
N ASP A 184 -12.20 17.01 -2.44
CA ASP A 184 -12.34 15.54 -2.43
C ASP A 184 -11.24 14.91 -1.55
N VAL A 185 -11.63 13.95 -0.70
CA VAL A 185 -10.67 13.14 0.06
C VAL A 185 -9.95 12.20 -0.91
N ILE A 186 -8.63 12.36 -1.00
CA ILE A 186 -7.77 11.52 -1.83
C ILE A 186 -7.33 10.29 -1.04
N THR A 187 -6.83 10.49 0.17
CA THR A 187 -6.33 9.40 1.01
C THR A 187 -6.46 9.76 2.48
N SER A 188 -6.50 8.73 3.32
CA SER A 188 -6.45 8.89 4.76
C SER A 188 -5.74 7.68 5.35
N PHE A 189 -4.81 7.95 6.26
CA PHE A 189 -3.95 6.92 6.82
C PHE A 189 -3.54 7.24 8.26
N PRO A 190 -3.36 6.20 9.08
CA PRO A 190 -2.82 6.35 10.43
C PRO A 190 -1.34 6.71 10.41
N THR A 191 -0.89 7.44 11.43
CA THR A 191 0.53 7.69 11.68
C THR A 191 0.88 7.40 13.14
N VAL A 192 2.16 7.09 13.37
CA VAL A 192 2.70 6.81 14.70
C VAL A 192 3.74 7.89 15.02
N LYS A 193 3.57 8.58 16.14
CA LYS A 193 4.48 9.65 16.55
C LYS A 193 5.73 9.07 17.17
N THR A 194 6.87 9.41 16.58
CA THR A 194 8.19 9.12 17.13
C THR A 194 9.05 10.38 17.19
N LYS A 195 10.10 10.31 18.00
CA LYS A 195 11.16 11.32 18.06
C LYS A 195 12.45 10.85 17.39
N GLN A 196 12.55 9.56 17.04
CA GLN A 196 13.79 8.98 16.53
C GLN A 196 13.96 9.31 15.07
N ALA A 197 14.97 10.14 14.78
CA ALA A 197 15.32 10.54 13.43
C ALA A 197 16.58 9.82 12.96
N ILE A 198 16.62 9.49 11.67
CA ILE A 198 17.83 9.04 10.99
C ILE A 198 18.04 9.82 9.70
N THR A 199 19.30 9.96 9.29
CA THR A 199 19.66 10.47 7.97
C THR A 199 19.53 9.35 6.93
N VAL A 200 18.83 9.66 5.85
CA VAL A 200 18.53 8.76 4.74
C VAL A 200 19.08 9.35 3.45
N SER A 201 19.92 8.58 2.76
CA SER A 201 20.37 8.90 1.41
C SER A 201 19.34 8.37 0.40
N LEU A 202 18.64 9.28 -0.27
CA LEU A 202 17.57 8.97 -1.22
C LEU A 202 18.13 8.31 -2.49
N LYS A 203 17.43 7.27 -2.96
CA LYS A 203 17.78 6.53 -4.18
C LYS A 203 16.61 6.42 -5.14
N GLN A 204 15.42 6.16 -4.62
CA GLN A 204 14.23 6.00 -5.43
C GLN A 204 13.00 6.51 -4.67
N ILE A 205 12.06 7.10 -5.39
CA ILE A 205 10.75 7.51 -4.91
C ILE A 205 9.70 6.94 -5.86
N ASP A 206 8.83 6.08 -5.32
CA ASP A 206 7.74 5.44 -6.04
C ASP A 206 6.46 6.23 -5.77
N GLN A 207 6.08 7.13 -6.67
CA GLN A 207 4.89 7.99 -6.58
C GLN A 207 3.65 7.24 -7.01
N TRP A 208 2.53 7.42 -6.31
CA TRP A 208 1.28 6.72 -6.61
C TRP A 208 0.38 7.54 -7.53
N GLU A 209 0.24 7.08 -8.77
CA GLU A 209 -0.51 7.78 -9.85
C GLU A 209 -1.98 8.01 -9.48
N HIS A 210 -2.64 6.99 -8.90
CA HIS A 210 -4.04 7.07 -8.51
C HIS A 210 -4.31 8.08 -7.38
N SER A 211 -3.26 8.54 -6.69
CA SER A 211 -3.32 9.56 -5.63
C SER A 211 -2.91 10.95 -6.12
N ASN A 212 -2.83 11.17 -7.44
CA ASN A 212 -2.26 12.38 -8.05
C ASN A 212 -0.81 12.63 -7.59
N ASP A 213 -0.02 11.58 -7.43
CA ASP A 213 1.36 11.61 -6.91
C ASP A 213 1.49 12.24 -5.51
N LEU A 214 0.43 12.26 -4.70
CA LEU A 214 0.43 12.79 -3.33
C LEU A 214 0.93 11.76 -2.31
N GLU A 215 0.92 10.48 -2.66
CA GLU A 215 1.46 9.39 -1.87
C GLU A 215 2.71 8.82 -2.52
N ALA A 216 3.69 8.42 -1.70
CA ALA A 216 4.91 7.81 -2.21
C ALA A 216 5.56 6.85 -1.22
N ILE A 217 6.20 5.82 -1.78
CA ILE A 217 7.18 5.00 -1.09
C ILE A 217 8.57 5.54 -1.39
N VAL A 218 9.36 5.80 -0.35
CA VAL A 218 10.73 6.30 -0.46
C VAL A 218 11.71 5.18 -0.15
N TYR A 219 12.70 4.99 -1.03
CA TYR A 219 13.76 4.02 -0.89
C TYR A 219 15.13 4.70 -0.82
N GLY A 220 15.97 4.23 0.10
CA GLY A 220 17.28 4.81 0.33
C GLY A 220 18.16 4.03 1.29
N GLY A 221 19.35 4.58 1.57
CA GLY A 221 20.28 4.05 2.55
C GLY A 221 20.14 4.79 3.89
N GLY A 222 19.76 4.09 4.95
CA GLY A 222 19.81 4.60 6.32
C GLY A 222 21.25 4.62 6.83
N ARG A 223 21.72 5.79 7.27
CA ARG A 223 23.10 6.00 7.78
C ARG A 223 24.21 5.47 6.85
N ASN A 224 23.92 5.34 5.56
CA ASN A 224 24.79 4.72 4.54
C ASN A 224 25.22 3.26 4.85
N THR A 225 24.47 2.54 5.68
CA THR A 225 24.83 1.18 6.14
C THR A 225 23.78 0.12 5.82
N PHE A 226 22.50 0.48 5.83
CA PHE A 226 21.41 -0.47 5.59
C PHE A 226 20.35 0.12 4.66
N ALA A 227 19.67 -0.74 3.90
CA ALA A 227 18.60 -0.32 3.01
C ALA A 227 17.30 -0.12 3.79
N ILE A 228 16.60 0.97 3.51
CA ILE A 228 15.27 1.22 4.04
C ILE A 228 14.32 1.59 2.91
N ARG A 229 13.05 1.25 3.13
CA ARG A 229 11.94 1.64 2.29
C ARG A 229 10.79 2.01 3.21
N PHE A 230 10.16 3.16 3.02
CA PHE A 230 9.10 3.61 3.91
C PHE A 230 8.02 4.37 3.14
N TYR A 231 6.79 4.30 3.64
CA TYR A 231 5.72 5.19 3.19
C TYR A 231 5.93 6.59 3.78
N ALA A 232 6.08 7.58 2.91
CA ALA A 232 6.34 8.97 3.30
C ALA A 232 5.02 9.65 3.69
N THR A 233 4.73 9.63 5.00
CA THR A 233 3.46 10.11 5.57
C THR A 233 3.21 11.61 5.39
N ASP A 234 4.24 12.38 5.03
CA ASP A 234 4.19 13.81 4.77
C ASP A 234 4.46 14.19 3.30
N TYR A 235 4.52 13.21 2.40
CA TYR A 235 4.86 13.44 1.01
C TYR A 235 3.97 14.49 0.35
N ALA A 236 2.65 14.41 0.55
CA ALA A 236 1.66 15.33 -0.02
C ALA A 236 1.96 16.83 0.21
N PHE A 237 2.67 17.18 1.29
CA PHE A 237 3.00 18.57 1.63
C PHE A 237 4.50 18.85 1.76
N ASN A 238 5.36 17.84 1.56
CA ASN A 238 6.82 17.95 1.54
C ASN A 238 7.45 17.40 0.25
N ARG A 239 6.64 17.14 -0.80
CA ARG A 239 7.06 16.56 -2.08
C ARG A 239 8.31 17.22 -2.67
N GLU A 240 8.34 18.54 -2.72
CA GLU A 240 9.50 19.27 -3.25
C GLU A 240 10.79 18.97 -2.48
N LYS A 241 10.74 18.88 -1.14
CA LYS A 241 11.93 18.56 -0.33
C LYS A 241 12.45 17.17 -0.63
N TYR A 242 11.57 16.19 -0.84
CA TYR A 242 11.98 14.85 -1.26
C TYR A 242 12.58 14.84 -2.67
N LEU A 243 12.01 15.61 -3.59
CA LEU A 243 12.46 15.67 -4.98
C LEU A 243 13.73 16.50 -5.18
N SER A 244 14.01 17.47 -4.30
CA SER A 244 15.12 18.41 -4.45
C SER A 244 16.36 18.08 -3.62
N ASN A 245 16.39 16.93 -2.93
CA ASN A 245 17.48 16.54 -2.05
C ASN A 245 17.92 15.10 -2.32
N THR A 246 19.21 14.82 -2.14
CA THR A 246 19.74 13.45 -2.15
C THR A 246 19.81 12.85 -0.76
N THR A 247 19.60 13.66 0.28
CA THR A 247 19.72 13.26 1.68
C THR A 247 18.69 14.01 2.50
N VAL A 248 17.96 13.28 3.34
CA VAL A 248 16.92 13.83 4.21
C VAL A 248 17.03 13.25 5.62
N ASN A 249 16.62 14.01 6.62
CA ASN A 249 16.46 13.51 7.98
C ASN A 249 15.00 13.12 8.18
N VAL A 250 14.76 11.87 8.58
CA VAL A 250 13.42 11.27 8.63
C VAL A 250 13.19 10.69 10.02
N LYS A 251 12.05 11.02 10.62
CA LYS A 251 11.50 10.32 11.78
C LYS A 251 10.86 9.02 11.31
N LEU A 252 11.29 7.89 11.87
CA LEU A 252 10.80 6.58 11.45
C LEU A 252 9.93 5.94 12.54
N SER A 253 8.78 5.43 12.10
CA SER A 253 7.84 4.68 12.92
C SER A 253 7.28 3.52 12.11
N ALA A 254 6.55 2.60 12.72
CA ALA A 254 5.91 1.52 11.98
C ALA A 254 4.55 1.11 12.55
N ILE A 255 3.79 0.39 11.74
CA ILE A 255 2.63 -0.39 12.19
C ILE A 255 2.97 -1.87 12.01
N LEU A 256 2.75 -2.64 13.07
CA LEU A 256 2.90 -4.09 13.09
C LEU A 256 1.60 -4.74 12.61
N TYR A 257 1.70 -5.50 11.53
CA TYR A 257 0.59 -6.27 10.99
C TYR A 257 0.40 -7.59 11.74
N VAL A 258 1.49 -8.15 12.25
CA VAL A 258 1.46 -9.34 13.10
C VAL A 258 2.63 -9.27 14.07
N LEU A 259 2.38 -9.71 15.31
CA LEU A 259 3.41 -9.84 16.33
C LEU A 259 3.35 -11.22 17.00
N ASP A 260 4.50 -11.89 17.03
CA ASP A 260 4.69 -13.18 17.67
C ASP A 260 5.97 -13.18 18.53
N LYS A 261 6.12 -14.20 19.37
CA LYS A 261 7.34 -14.44 20.14
C LYS A 261 8.35 -15.18 19.30
N HIS A 262 9.56 -14.64 19.23
CA HIS A 262 10.69 -15.40 18.70
C HIS A 262 11.15 -16.41 19.77
N LYS A 263 11.21 -17.69 19.43
CA LYS A 263 11.59 -18.74 20.41
C LYS A 263 13.08 -19.06 20.24
N GLU A 264 13.76 -19.38 21.32
CA GLU A 264 15.19 -19.73 21.27
C GLU A 264 15.50 -20.90 20.32
N LYS A 265 14.58 -21.86 20.19
CA LYS A 265 14.70 -22.95 19.22
C LYS A 265 14.77 -22.46 17.77
N ASP A 266 14.19 -21.30 17.48
CA ASP A 266 14.18 -20.68 16.16
C ASP A 266 15.53 -19.99 15.86
N ASN A 267 16.44 -19.90 16.84
CA ASN A 267 17.83 -19.51 16.60
C ASN A 267 18.65 -20.61 15.94
N LYS A 268 18.21 -21.87 15.92
CA LYS A 268 18.95 -22.95 15.27
C LYS A 268 18.85 -22.83 13.75
N VAL A 269 19.99 -22.59 13.11
CA VAL A 269 20.13 -22.58 11.64
C VAL A 269 20.42 -24.01 11.15
N THR A 270 21.26 -24.74 11.88
CA THR A 270 21.50 -26.18 11.71
C THR A 270 21.66 -26.81 13.11
N ASP A 271 21.86 -28.13 13.18
CA ASP A 271 22.10 -28.81 14.46
C ASP A 271 23.32 -28.26 15.22
N ASP A 272 24.31 -27.74 14.49
CA ASP A 272 25.58 -27.23 15.04
C ASP A 272 25.71 -25.69 14.98
N LEU A 273 24.81 -24.99 14.28
CA LEU A 273 24.87 -23.54 14.10
C LEU A 273 23.63 -22.86 14.65
N SER A 274 23.83 -21.92 15.58
CA SER A 274 22.76 -21.11 16.15
C SER A 274 23.08 -19.62 16.05
N MET A 275 22.06 -18.82 15.77
CA MET A 275 22.11 -17.37 15.88
C MET A 275 22.38 -16.97 17.33
N SER A 276 23.09 -15.85 17.52
CA SER A 276 23.30 -15.28 18.86
C SER A 276 21.97 -15.00 19.54
N ALA A 277 21.88 -15.19 20.86
CA ALA A 277 20.70 -14.83 21.64
C ALA A 277 20.34 -13.34 21.50
N GLU A 278 21.33 -12.49 21.24
CA GLU A 278 21.12 -11.06 21.03
C GLU A 278 20.77 -10.72 19.57
N PHE A 279 20.82 -11.66 18.62
CA PHE A 279 20.61 -11.38 17.19
C PHE A 279 19.30 -10.61 16.93
N CYS A 280 19.43 -9.50 16.20
CA CYS A 280 18.32 -8.68 15.71
C CYS A 280 18.50 -8.51 14.21
N MET A 281 17.39 -8.53 13.47
CA MET A 281 17.39 -8.22 12.05
C MET A 281 16.02 -7.73 11.59
N TYR A 282 16.01 -7.15 10.41
CA TYR A 282 14.82 -6.99 9.59
C TYR A 282 15.20 -7.32 8.13
N MET A 283 14.25 -7.80 7.35
CA MET A 283 14.42 -8.12 5.94
C MET A 283 13.18 -7.70 5.15
N PRO A 284 13.31 -7.27 3.89
CA PRO A 284 12.14 -6.98 3.06
C PRO A 284 11.21 -8.20 3.01
N SER A 285 9.92 -7.98 3.24
CA SER A 285 8.91 -9.04 3.12
C SER A 285 8.88 -9.59 1.70
N GLN A 286 8.66 -10.90 1.53
CA GLN A 286 8.69 -11.53 0.20
C GLN A 286 7.61 -11.00 -0.75
N GLU A 287 6.44 -10.63 -0.22
CA GLU A 287 5.25 -10.30 -1.01
C GLU A 287 4.93 -8.80 -1.04
N SER A 288 5.50 -8.02 -0.13
CA SER A 288 5.11 -6.62 0.07
C SER A 288 6.30 -5.68 0.26
N ALA A 289 7.49 -6.12 -0.17
CA ALA A 289 8.70 -5.30 -0.09
C ALA A 289 8.53 -3.96 -0.82
N GLU A 290 7.83 -3.87 -1.95
CA GLU A 290 7.59 -2.60 -2.66
C GLU A 290 6.86 -1.54 -1.84
N PHE A 291 6.07 -1.96 -0.84
CA PHE A 291 5.33 -1.02 0.00
C PHE A 291 6.14 -0.57 1.22
N GLY A 292 7.28 -1.21 1.52
CA GLY A 292 8.05 -0.95 2.74
C GLY A 292 7.66 -1.86 3.90
N CYS A 293 7.13 -3.05 3.59
CA CYS A 293 6.92 -4.12 4.57
C CYS A 293 8.23 -4.89 4.82
N PHE A 294 8.47 -5.22 6.09
CA PHE A 294 9.61 -5.99 6.53
C PHE A 294 9.21 -7.08 7.52
N ASP A 295 9.78 -8.27 7.34
CA ASP A 295 9.81 -9.29 8.38
C ASP A 295 10.96 -9.00 9.34
N PHE A 296 10.82 -9.34 10.62
CA PHE A 296 11.84 -9.00 11.60
C PHE A 296 12.03 -10.01 12.74
N ILE A 297 13.20 -9.92 13.36
CA ILE A 297 13.49 -10.45 14.69
C ILE A 297 14.06 -9.28 15.49
N GLY A 298 13.35 -8.81 16.51
CA GLY A 298 13.69 -7.60 17.25
C GLY A 298 13.68 -7.81 18.75
N LYS A 299 14.31 -6.90 19.49
CA LYS A 299 14.28 -6.89 20.97
C LYS A 299 13.38 -5.75 21.45
N LEU A 300 12.42 -6.06 22.31
CA LEU A 300 11.56 -5.06 22.93
C LEU A 300 12.32 -4.30 24.02
N GLU A 301 12.45 -2.99 23.88
CA GLU A 301 13.17 -2.14 24.85
C GLU A 301 12.21 -1.36 25.75
N HIS A 302 11.06 -0.98 25.20
CA HIS A 302 10.04 -0.24 25.92
C HIS A 302 8.65 -0.54 25.35
N MET A 303 7.62 -0.50 26.19
CA MET A 303 6.23 -0.60 25.76
C MET A 303 5.35 0.37 26.55
N GLU A 304 4.37 0.95 25.90
CA GLU A 304 3.30 1.74 26.50
C GLU A 304 1.98 1.40 25.82
N GLU A 305 0.86 1.46 26.55
CA GLU A 305 -0.46 1.30 25.95
C GLU A 305 -0.85 2.53 25.12
N ALA A 306 -1.53 2.28 24.01
CA ALA A 306 -2.10 3.33 23.17
C ALA A 306 -3.42 2.85 22.57
N ASN A 307 -4.35 3.79 22.43
CA ASN A 307 -5.66 3.54 21.85
C ASN A 307 -5.82 4.40 20.58
N TYR A 308 -6.35 3.81 19.53
CA TYR A 308 -6.73 4.54 18.34
C TYR A 308 -8.17 5.04 18.49
N LEU A 309 -8.45 6.28 18.05
CA LEU A 309 -9.77 6.92 18.16
C LEU A 309 -10.31 7.01 19.60
N ASP A 310 -9.43 6.98 20.60
CA ASP A 310 -9.78 6.91 22.03
C ASP A 310 -10.79 5.78 22.36
N ASN A 311 -10.76 4.68 21.59
CA ASN A 311 -11.62 3.51 21.75
C ASN A 311 -10.81 2.30 22.24
N ASP A 312 -11.23 1.70 23.37
CA ASP A 312 -10.59 0.52 23.96
C ASP A 312 -10.70 -0.74 23.07
N GLU A 313 -11.68 -0.80 22.17
CA GLU A 313 -11.84 -1.91 21.20
C GLU A 313 -10.72 -1.94 20.13
N HIS A 314 -10.01 -0.83 19.98
CA HIS A 314 -8.83 -0.67 19.12
C HIS A 314 -7.59 -0.34 19.95
N SER A 315 -7.54 -0.90 21.17
CA SER A 315 -6.38 -0.78 22.04
C SER A 315 -5.20 -1.61 21.54
N GLY A 316 -4.03 -1.06 21.76
CA GLY A 316 -2.76 -1.59 21.30
C GLY A 316 -1.61 -1.17 22.19
N TYR A 317 -0.41 -1.35 21.68
CA TYR A 317 0.81 -0.89 22.32
C TYR A 317 1.67 -0.10 21.33
N ILE A 318 2.35 0.93 21.82
CA ILE A 318 3.55 1.47 21.17
C ILE A 318 4.75 0.71 21.73
N LEU A 319 5.45 0.02 20.85
CA LEU A 319 6.60 -0.83 21.15
C LEU A 319 7.87 -0.19 20.59
N ARG A 320 8.84 0.07 21.45
CA ARG A 320 10.19 0.47 21.01
C ARG A 320 11.00 -0.81 20.75
N ILE A 321 11.23 -1.12 19.49
CA ILE A 321 11.86 -2.38 19.06
C ILE A 321 13.21 -2.08 18.42
N LYS A 322 14.26 -2.69 18.97
CA LYS A 322 15.61 -2.70 18.39
C LYS A 322 15.69 -3.75 17.30
N LEU A 323 16.06 -3.32 16.09
CA LEU A 323 16.12 -4.14 14.88
C LEU A 323 17.55 -4.42 14.40
N ILE A 324 18.52 -3.57 14.74
CA ILE A 324 19.94 -3.80 14.45
C ILE A 324 20.74 -3.56 15.73
N ASN A 325 21.61 -4.51 16.07
CA ASN A 325 22.61 -4.31 17.10
C ASN A 325 23.86 -3.68 16.49
N ASN A 326 24.41 -2.70 17.19
CA ASN A 326 25.70 -2.10 16.87
C ASN A 326 26.47 -1.89 18.17
N GLU A 327 27.76 -2.23 18.18
CA GLU A 327 28.59 -2.17 19.39
C GLU A 327 28.91 -0.72 19.81
N GLU A 328 28.93 0.21 18.85
CA GLU A 328 29.31 1.61 19.09
C GLU A 328 28.10 2.53 19.29
N ILE A 329 26.95 2.19 18.69
CA ILE A 329 25.74 3.02 18.70
C ILE A 329 24.56 2.23 19.26
N GLU A 330 24.19 2.53 20.50
CA GLU A 330 23.12 1.83 21.23
C GLU A 330 21.76 1.89 20.51
N ASP A 331 21.41 3.06 19.96
CA ASP A 331 20.20 3.31 19.17
C ASP A 331 20.52 3.35 17.66
N PHE A 332 21.22 2.32 17.17
CA PHE A 332 21.59 2.25 15.76
C PHE A 332 20.38 2.19 14.83
N PHE A 333 19.48 1.25 15.11
CA PHE A 333 18.20 1.12 14.42
C PHE A 333 17.16 0.54 15.38
N THR A 334 16.53 1.46 16.11
CA THR A 334 15.41 1.22 17.01
C THR A 334 14.22 2.00 16.46
N ILE A 335 13.02 1.44 16.50
CA ILE A 335 11.82 2.06 15.92
C ILE A 335 10.66 1.95 16.92
N ASP A 336 9.88 3.04 17.04
CA ASP A 336 8.60 3.01 17.73
C ASP A 336 7.53 2.44 16.77
N MET A 337 6.93 1.32 17.16
CA MET A 337 5.98 0.58 16.34
C MET A 337 4.64 0.44 17.07
N PHE A 338 3.53 0.75 16.41
CA PHE A 338 2.22 0.43 16.96
C PHE A 338 1.82 -1.00 16.63
N VAL A 339 1.23 -1.72 17.59
CA VAL A 339 0.54 -2.99 17.35
C VAL A 339 -0.83 -2.97 17.99
N ASN A 340 -1.87 -3.30 17.23
CA ASN A 340 -3.19 -3.59 17.81
C ASN A 340 -3.15 -4.92 18.56
N LYS A 341 -3.78 -5.01 19.74
CA LYS A 341 -3.80 -6.25 20.55
C LYS A 341 -4.37 -7.45 19.77
N LYS A 342 -5.32 -7.23 18.86
CA LYS A 342 -5.91 -8.27 17.97
C LYS A 342 -4.93 -8.81 16.92
N ASN A 343 -3.84 -8.09 16.63
CA ASN A 343 -2.79 -8.53 15.70
C ASN A 343 -1.64 -9.27 16.42
N MET A 344 -1.73 -9.46 17.75
CA MET A 344 -0.76 -10.20 18.55
C MET A 344 -1.18 -11.66 18.70
N ARG A 345 -0.23 -12.60 18.53
CA ARG A 345 -0.48 -14.05 18.70
C ARG A 345 -0.26 -14.56 20.12
N PHE A 346 -0.03 -13.65 21.07
CA PHE A 346 0.23 -13.91 22.48
C PHE A 346 -0.15 -12.69 23.33
N THR A 347 -0.23 -12.84 24.65
CA THR A 347 -0.75 -11.80 25.55
C THR A 347 0.24 -11.33 26.62
N ASP A 348 1.24 -12.14 26.97
CA ASP A 348 2.23 -11.88 28.03
C ASP A 348 3.47 -11.15 27.51
N LEU A 349 3.27 -9.93 26.99
CA LEU A 349 4.34 -9.05 26.50
C LEU A 349 5.19 -8.50 27.65
N LYS A 350 6.52 -8.54 27.52
CA LYS A 350 7.48 -8.06 28.52
C LYS A 350 8.70 -7.42 27.88
N ILE A 351 9.18 -6.34 28.48
CA ILE A 351 10.44 -5.69 28.08
C ILE A 351 11.58 -6.72 28.13
N GLY A 352 12.46 -6.66 27.12
CA GLY A 352 13.57 -7.58 26.91
C GLY A 352 13.23 -8.80 26.04
N MET A 353 11.95 -9.04 25.74
CA MET A 353 11.54 -10.16 24.88
C MET A 353 12.07 -10.01 23.46
N LYS A 354 12.40 -11.15 22.85
CA LYS A 354 12.61 -11.27 21.41
C LYS A 354 11.27 -11.49 20.71
N LEU A 355 11.01 -10.64 19.73
CA LEU A 355 9.76 -10.58 19.00
C LEU A 355 10.02 -10.80 17.52
N THR A 356 9.05 -11.36 16.82
CA THR A 356 9.10 -11.53 15.37
C THR A 356 7.73 -11.21 14.78
N GLY A 357 7.69 -10.92 13.49
CA GLY A 357 6.47 -10.59 12.78
C GLY A 357 6.76 -9.78 11.53
N MET A 358 5.75 -9.04 11.09
CA MET A 358 5.81 -8.17 9.93
C MET A 358 5.35 -6.76 10.30
N PHE A 359 6.10 -5.76 9.87
CA PHE A 359 5.72 -4.36 10.01
C PHE A 359 5.83 -3.61 8.69
N GLN A 360 5.04 -2.56 8.56
CA GLN A 360 5.16 -1.58 7.50
C GLN A 360 5.85 -0.32 8.04
N LEU A 361 6.92 0.11 7.38
CA LEU A 361 7.71 1.26 7.80
C LEU A 361 7.12 2.56 7.27
N PHE A 362 7.03 3.55 8.14
CA PHE A 362 6.58 4.92 7.86
C PHE A 362 7.70 5.92 8.13
N GLY A 363 7.71 7.01 7.36
CA GLY A 363 8.64 8.11 7.54
C GLY A 363 7.96 9.47 7.43
N GLU A 364 8.50 10.43 8.17
CA GLU A 364 8.14 11.84 8.10
C GLU A 364 9.42 12.69 8.17
N LEU A 365 9.54 13.75 7.37
CA LEU A 365 10.71 14.63 7.44
C LEU A 365 10.83 15.30 8.82
N VAL A 366 12.07 15.45 9.29
CA VAL A 366 12.36 16.34 10.42
C VAL A 366 12.29 17.78 9.91
N ASN A 367 11.27 18.52 10.36
CA ASN A 367 11.16 19.96 10.13
C ASN A 367 11.94 20.77 11.17
#